data_AF-A0A915K5I9-F1
#
_entry.id   AF-A0A915K5I9-F1
#
_cell.length_a   1.000
_cell.length_b   1.000
_cell.length_c   1.000
_cell.angle_alpha   90.00
_cell.angle_beta   90.00
_cell.angle_gamma   90.00
#
_symmetry.space_group_name_H-M   'P 1'
#
loop_
_entity.id
_entity.type
_entity.pdbx_description
1 polymer ?
#
loop_
_entity_poly.entity_id
_entity_poly.type
_entity_poly.pdbx_seq_one_letter_code
_entity_poly.pdbx_strand_id
1 'polypeptide(L)'
;MIIIVKKKASSMDCSNSHCERENSDDASLKWDLMNFGDPWTAVKCSKKESIVYVSCINPRRDKPDYLAVVDVDDNSPTFCKVQAAFKSLHNYLDYVSKMCRNAPLVQPFQVVHRVHMPGLGDEVHHFGWNHCVGCRCDPNMKRSHLLMPSLHSNQIHVIDATKPKQPIYYKIGLLVAQTDLSLLNPCGRRKETIDLNEHNISFPHTVHCLPSGKIMVSFMGDGNDKAQGNFAVIDGETFEFEGKWSNENAPFGYDFWYKPNLNILISSSWGSPNVIKSGLFEKSDLGVKYGHYLYFWDYTTKKRIQTMDLGLDDGCMALEVRMCHDPQSSHGYVVTGVGGSIFHFWQESPERPALQEYTVI
;
A
#
# COMPACT_ATOMS: atom_id res chain seq x y z
N MET A 1 4.23 -0.93 5.57
CA MET A 1 4.56 -2.37 5.62
C MET A 1 5.54 -2.74 4.50
N ILE A 2 6.69 -3.38 4.80
CA ILE A 2 7.62 -3.94 3.80
C ILE A 2 7.45 -5.46 3.83
N ILE A 3 6.90 -6.06 2.77
CA ILE A 3 6.85 -7.53 2.63
C ILE A 3 8.09 -7.98 1.86
N ILE A 4 9.03 -8.63 2.55
CA ILE A 4 10.12 -9.40 1.93
C ILE A 4 9.93 -10.85 2.35
N VAL A 5 9.51 -11.71 1.41
CA VAL A 5 9.52 -13.16 1.62
C VAL A 5 10.76 -13.72 0.92
N LYS A 6 11.71 -14.22 1.70
CA LYS A 6 12.87 -14.97 1.19
C LYS A 6 12.81 -16.38 1.75
N LYS A 7 12.78 -17.40 0.90
CA LYS A 7 13.17 -18.76 1.28
C LYS A 7 14.17 -19.31 0.26
N LYS A 8 15.20 -19.95 0.79
CA LYS A 8 16.30 -20.58 0.07
C LYS A 8 15.74 -21.81 -0.67
N ALA A 9 15.60 -21.72 -1.99
CA ALA A 9 15.26 -22.89 -2.81
C ALA A 9 16.55 -23.68 -3.08
N SER A 10 16.60 -24.93 -2.61
CA SER A 10 17.59 -25.92 -3.04
C SER A 10 17.39 -26.21 -4.53
N SER A 11 18.48 -26.24 -5.29
CA SER A 11 18.52 -26.48 -6.73
C SER A 11 17.70 -27.70 -7.13
N MET A 12 16.65 -27.48 -7.92
CA MET A 12 15.89 -28.54 -8.57
C MET A 12 15.63 -28.11 -10.01
N ASP A 13 15.94 -29.00 -10.93
CA ASP A 13 16.06 -28.77 -12.37
C ASP A 13 14.75 -28.29 -13.01
N CYS A 14 14.82 -27.20 -13.78
CA CYS A 14 13.69 -26.53 -14.44
C CYS A 14 13.43 -27.07 -15.85
N SER A 15 13.71 -28.35 -16.10
CA SER A 15 13.61 -28.95 -17.44
C SER A 15 12.17 -29.31 -17.87
N ASN A 16 11.19 -29.31 -16.96
CA ASN A 16 9.82 -29.78 -17.24
C ASN A 16 8.68 -28.75 -17.05
N SER A 17 8.96 -27.49 -16.73
CA SER A 17 7.97 -26.42 -16.88
C SER A 17 8.17 -25.77 -18.23
N HIS A 18 7.12 -25.63 -19.05
CA HIS A 18 7.11 -24.87 -20.31
C HIS A 18 7.51 -23.39 -20.08
N CYS A 19 8.80 -23.16 -19.84
CA CYS A 19 9.49 -21.90 -19.95
C CYS A 19 10.36 -22.02 -21.20
N GLU A 20 9.78 -21.75 -22.36
CA GLU A 20 10.59 -21.50 -23.55
C GLU A 20 11.38 -20.21 -23.31
N ARG A 21 12.68 -20.36 -23.01
CA ARG A 21 13.63 -19.26 -23.10
C ARG A 21 13.87 -19.01 -24.57
N GLU A 22 13.14 -18.07 -25.15
CA GLU A 22 13.56 -17.49 -26.43
C GLU A 22 14.90 -16.78 -26.22
N ASN A 23 15.94 -17.32 -26.85
CA ASN A 23 17.24 -16.67 -27.03
C ASN A 23 17.07 -15.47 -27.95
N SER A 24 17.06 -14.26 -27.39
CA SER A 24 17.39 -13.05 -28.16
C SER A 24 18.26 -12.12 -27.32
N ASP A 25 19.44 -11.79 -27.89
CA ASP A 25 20.51 -10.97 -27.31
C ASP A 25 20.17 -9.46 -27.20
N ASP A 26 18.90 -9.10 -26.99
CA ASP A 26 18.50 -7.70 -26.81
C ASP A 26 18.30 -7.39 -25.32
N ALA A 27 19.36 -6.86 -24.72
CA ALA A 27 19.41 -6.45 -23.31
C ALA A 27 18.59 -5.18 -22.98
N SER A 28 17.73 -4.69 -23.88
CA SER A 28 17.00 -3.43 -23.70
C SER A 28 15.53 -3.53 -23.31
N LEU A 29 14.88 -4.70 -23.38
CA LEU A 29 13.43 -4.83 -23.09
C LEU A 29 13.10 -6.20 -22.47
N LYS A 30 12.88 -6.28 -21.15
CA LYS A 30 12.03 -7.28 -20.46
C LYS A 30 11.97 -7.01 -18.95
N TRP A 31 11.46 -5.82 -18.62
CA TRP A 31 10.75 -5.56 -17.35
C TRP A 31 9.26 -5.94 -17.46
N ASP A 32 8.80 -6.30 -18.67
CA ASP A 32 7.40 -6.38 -19.11
C ASP A 32 6.66 -7.70 -18.79
N LEU A 33 7.22 -8.62 -18.01
CA LEU A 33 6.53 -9.89 -17.65
C LEU A 33 6.46 -10.07 -16.14
N MET A 34 5.86 -9.10 -15.45
CA MET A 34 5.38 -9.29 -14.08
C MET A 34 3.91 -9.75 -14.05
N ASN A 35 3.39 -10.36 -15.12
CA ASN A 35 2.10 -11.04 -15.13
C ASN A 35 2.30 -12.53 -14.91
N PHE A 36 2.40 -12.91 -13.63
CA PHE A 36 2.44 -14.31 -13.23
C PHE A 36 1.01 -14.85 -13.14
N GLY A 37 0.72 -15.93 -13.87
CA GLY A 37 -0.59 -16.57 -13.85
C GLY A 37 -0.98 -17.14 -12.49
N ASP A 38 0.03 -17.44 -11.66
CA ASP A 38 -0.12 -17.98 -10.31
C ASP A 38 1.03 -17.55 -9.37
N PRO A 39 0.84 -17.64 -8.03
CA PRO A 39 1.86 -17.23 -7.05
C PRO A 39 3.17 -18.03 -7.12
N TRP A 40 3.12 -19.30 -7.49
CA TRP A 40 4.30 -20.15 -7.54
C TRP A 40 5.21 -19.78 -8.71
N THR A 41 4.61 -19.48 -9.85
CA THR A 41 5.33 -18.91 -10.99
C THR A 41 5.94 -17.55 -10.63
N ALA A 42 5.24 -16.71 -9.85
CA ALA A 42 5.83 -15.45 -9.35
C ALA A 42 7.08 -15.68 -8.52
N VAL A 43 7.05 -16.63 -7.57
CA VAL A 43 8.22 -16.94 -6.73
C VAL A 43 9.39 -17.50 -7.55
N LYS A 44 9.11 -18.34 -8.55
CA LYS A 44 10.14 -19.02 -9.34
C LYS A 44 10.74 -18.19 -10.47
N CYS A 45 9.91 -17.40 -11.14
CA CYS A 45 10.25 -16.74 -12.39
C CYS A 45 10.48 -15.23 -12.22
N SER A 46 10.15 -14.64 -11.07
CA SER A 46 10.47 -13.24 -10.82
C SER A 46 11.98 -13.02 -10.80
N LYS A 47 12.40 -11.90 -11.38
CA LYS A 47 13.74 -11.38 -11.15
C LYS A 47 13.79 -10.88 -9.72
N LYS A 48 14.93 -11.07 -9.06
CA LYS A 48 15.19 -10.46 -7.75
C LYS A 48 15.10 -8.94 -7.89
N GLU A 49 14.47 -8.31 -6.91
CA GLU A 49 14.30 -6.86 -6.93
C GLU A 49 15.65 -6.15 -6.79
N SER A 50 15.86 -5.13 -7.62
CA SER A 50 17.05 -4.27 -7.61
C SER A 50 16.80 -2.90 -6.97
N ILE A 51 15.54 -2.52 -6.79
CA ILE A 51 15.13 -1.23 -6.23
C ILE A 51 14.01 -1.43 -5.20
N VAL A 52 14.09 -0.68 -4.11
CA VAL A 52 13.02 -0.53 -3.12
C VAL A 52 12.62 0.93 -3.03
N TYR A 53 11.31 1.18 -3.14
CA TYR A 53 10.73 2.49 -2.87
C TYR A 53 10.25 2.55 -1.42
N VAL A 54 10.54 3.64 -0.72
CA VAL A 54 10.19 3.81 0.70
C VAL A 54 9.52 5.16 0.89
N SER A 55 8.27 5.17 1.36
CA SER A 55 7.59 6.40 1.79
C SER A 55 8.31 6.96 3.02
N CYS A 56 8.63 8.26 2.99
CA CYS A 56 9.34 8.94 4.06
C CYS A 56 8.56 10.20 4.48
N ILE A 57 8.15 10.23 5.74
CA ILE A 57 7.38 11.32 6.35
C ILE A 57 8.34 12.26 7.08
N ASN A 58 8.12 13.57 7.00
CA ASN A 58 8.76 14.55 7.86
C ASN A 58 7.84 14.90 9.04
N PRO A 59 8.06 14.32 10.23
CA PRO A 59 7.12 14.46 11.34
C PRO A 59 7.01 15.90 11.89
N ARG A 60 8.04 16.72 11.66
CA ARG A 60 8.02 18.15 12.03
C ARG A 60 7.24 19.01 11.04
N ARG A 61 6.91 18.47 9.85
CA ARG A 61 6.18 19.15 8.76
C ARG A 61 6.83 20.46 8.28
N ASP A 62 8.11 20.67 8.59
CA ASP A 62 8.92 21.80 8.14
C ASP A 62 9.57 21.55 6.78
N LYS A 63 9.44 20.33 6.25
CA LYS A 63 9.92 19.88 4.95
C LYS A 63 8.90 18.96 4.29
N PRO A 64 8.86 18.92 2.94
CA PRO A 64 7.99 18.00 2.22
C PRO A 64 8.36 16.55 2.47
N ASP A 65 7.35 15.72 2.67
CA ASP A 65 7.46 14.27 2.58
C ASP A 65 8.09 13.85 1.24
N TYR A 66 8.65 12.64 1.18
CA TYR A 66 9.30 12.19 -0.05
C TYR A 66 9.25 10.68 -0.22
N LEU A 67 9.39 10.23 -1.46
CA LEU A 67 9.68 8.84 -1.80
C LEU A 67 11.20 8.67 -1.89
N ALA A 68 11.76 7.82 -1.04
CA ALA A 68 13.16 7.41 -1.15
C ALA A 68 13.29 6.23 -2.12
N VAL A 69 14.30 6.28 -2.98
CA VAL A 69 14.66 5.19 -3.88
C VAL A 69 15.94 4.56 -3.36
N VAL A 70 15.87 3.27 -3.05
CA VAL A 70 16.96 2.52 -2.45
C VAL A 70 17.44 1.46 -3.42
N ASP A 71 18.75 1.45 -3.70
CA ASP A 71 19.37 0.41 -4.51
C ASP A 71 19.68 -0.83 -3.65
N VAL A 72 19.07 -1.95 -4.03
CA VAL A 72 19.18 -3.25 -3.34
C VAL A 72 19.74 -4.36 -4.23
N ASP A 73 20.22 -4.02 -5.43
CA ASP A 73 20.95 -4.95 -6.30
C ASP A 73 22.34 -5.20 -5.75
N ASP A 74 22.64 -6.43 -5.35
CA ASP A 74 23.92 -6.83 -4.76
C ASP A 74 25.13 -6.66 -5.69
N ASN A 75 24.91 -6.52 -6.99
CA ASN A 75 25.95 -6.26 -7.98
C ASN A 75 26.15 -4.76 -8.26
N SER A 76 25.25 -3.91 -7.75
CA SER A 76 25.30 -2.49 -8.01
C SER A 76 26.46 -1.83 -7.25
N PRO A 77 27.20 -0.88 -7.86
CA PRO A 77 28.22 -0.13 -7.15
C PRO A 77 27.66 0.72 -5.99
N THR A 78 26.33 0.92 -5.95
CA THR A 78 25.59 1.65 -4.91
C THR A 78 24.83 0.74 -3.94
N PHE A 79 25.03 -0.58 -4.01
CA PHE A 79 24.46 -1.54 -3.05
C PHE A 79 24.98 -1.32 -1.63
N CYS A 80 24.09 -0.97 -0.69
CA CYS A 80 24.43 -0.84 0.73
C CYS A 80 25.69 0.00 1.01
N LYS A 81 26.06 0.94 0.11
CA LYS A 81 27.28 1.74 0.28
C LYS A 81 27.01 3.04 1.01
N VAL A 82 27.80 3.27 2.04
CA VAL A 82 27.95 4.55 2.73
C VAL A 82 28.72 5.49 1.80
N GLN A 83 28.07 6.51 1.25
CA GLN A 83 28.80 7.70 0.81
C GLN A 83 29.05 8.58 2.04
N ALA A 84 30.31 8.73 2.41
CA ALA A 84 30.75 9.54 3.53
C ALA A 84 30.18 10.97 3.45
N ALA A 85 29.31 11.36 4.39
CA ALA A 85 29.33 12.66 5.09
C ALA A 85 28.10 12.86 6.01
N PHE A 86 28.12 12.24 7.19
CA PHE A 86 27.67 12.93 8.41
C PHE A 86 28.88 13.05 9.33
N LYS A 87 29.72 14.08 9.08
CA LYS A 87 30.84 14.41 9.98
C LYS A 87 30.37 14.83 11.39
N SER A 88 29.07 15.07 11.60
CA SER A 88 28.50 15.40 12.92
C SER A 88 27.90 14.22 13.69
N LEU A 89 27.82 13.01 13.11
CA LEU A 89 27.23 11.82 13.77
C LEU A 89 28.26 10.73 14.08
N HIS A 90 29.55 11.05 14.10
CA HIS A 90 30.57 10.07 14.52
C HIS A 90 30.45 9.76 16.03
N ASN A 91 30.09 10.74 16.86
CA ASN A 91 30.06 10.53 18.32
C ASN A 91 28.88 9.68 18.81
N TYR A 92 27.74 9.72 18.13
CA TYR A 92 26.55 8.95 18.53
C TYR A 92 26.64 7.47 18.11
N LEU A 93 27.17 7.20 16.91
CA LEU A 93 27.35 5.83 16.42
C LEU A 93 28.47 5.09 17.16
N ASP A 94 29.54 5.79 17.58
CA ASP A 94 30.58 5.23 18.46
C ASP A 94 30.04 4.86 19.85
N TYR A 95 29.10 5.65 20.38
CA TYR A 95 28.46 5.38 21.67
C TYR A 95 27.60 4.11 21.62
N VAL A 96 26.78 3.97 20.56
CA VAL A 96 25.93 2.78 20.36
C VAL A 96 26.77 1.54 20.04
N SER A 97 27.85 1.69 19.26
CA SER A 97 28.79 0.61 18.94
C SER A 97 29.49 0.04 20.18
N LYS A 98 29.79 0.88 21.18
CA LYS A 98 30.39 0.45 22.45
C LYS A 98 29.41 -0.27 23.38
N MET A 99 28.10 0.02 23.29
CA MET A 99 27.07 -0.69 24.06
C MET A 99 26.72 -2.06 23.47
N CYS A 100 26.71 -2.20 22.15
CA CYS A 100 26.38 -3.45 21.48
C CYS A 100 27.64 -4.27 21.15
N ARG A 101 28.12 -5.07 22.12
CA ARG A 101 29.23 -6.02 21.90
C ARG A 101 28.92 -6.95 20.72
N ASN A 102 29.70 -6.85 19.65
CA ASN A 102 29.78 -7.76 18.49
C ASN A 102 28.62 -7.79 17.48
N ALA A 103 27.74 -6.79 17.42
CA ALA A 103 26.87 -6.62 16.26
C ALA A 103 27.60 -5.79 15.18
N PRO A 104 27.81 -6.29 13.94
CA PRO A 104 28.28 -5.44 12.87
C PRO A 104 27.29 -4.29 12.71
N LEU A 105 27.79 -3.05 12.76
CA LEU A 105 27.02 -1.84 12.45
C LEU A 105 26.50 -1.96 11.01
N VAL A 106 25.27 -2.43 10.84
CA VAL A 106 24.56 -2.39 9.56
C VAL A 106 24.24 -0.92 9.30
N GLN A 107 25.10 -0.25 8.52
CA GLN A 107 24.90 1.13 8.10
C GLN A 107 23.91 1.20 6.91
N PRO A 108 23.13 2.30 6.81
CA PRO A 108 21.87 2.33 6.08
C PRO A 108 22.06 2.20 4.56
N PHE A 109 21.07 1.59 3.92
CA PHE A 109 20.99 1.48 2.48
C PHE A 109 21.19 2.83 1.78
N GLN A 110 21.85 2.82 0.62
CA GLN A 110 22.07 4.04 -0.15
C GLN A 110 20.75 4.49 -0.79
N VAL A 111 20.26 5.66 -0.37
CA VAL A 111 19.20 6.38 -1.08
C VAL A 111 19.81 6.98 -2.34
N VAL A 112 19.50 6.40 -3.51
CA VAL A 112 20.02 6.84 -4.82
C VAL A 112 19.21 7.98 -5.42
N HIS A 113 17.96 8.16 -4.99
CA HIS A 113 17.09 9.24 -5.44
C HIS A 113 16.02 9.58 -4.39
N ARG A 114 15.52 10.82 -4.42
CA ARG A 114 14.41 11.28 -3.58
C ARG A 114 13.43 12.06 -4.44
N VAL A 115 12.17 11.65 -4.43
CA VAL A 115 11.06 12.41 -5.04
C VAL A 115 10.35 13.15 -3.92
N HIS A 116 10.59 14.45 -3.80
CA HIS A 116 9.90 15.28 -2.81
C HIS A 116 8.48 15.57 -3.26
N MET A 117 7.52 15.43 -2.35
CA MET A 117 6.15 15.88 -2.57
C MET A 117 6.13 17.42 -2.69
N PRO A 118 5.16 18.00 -3.41
CA PRO A 118 5.13 19.44 -3.63
C PRO A 118 4.72 20.24 -2.39
N GLY A 119 4.02 19.61 -1.43
CA GLY A 119 3.44 20.25 -0.27
C GLY A 119 4.13 19.92 1.06
N LEU A 120 3.63 20.52 2.14
CA LEU A 120 4.04 20.21 3.50
C LEU A 120 2.90 19.50 4.24
N GLY A 121 3.26 18.58 5.13
CA GLY A 121 2.29 17.92 6.01
C GLY A 121 1.35 16.95 5.28
N ASP A 122 1.81 16.36 4.18
CA ASP A 122 1.05 15.36 3.41
C ASP A 122 0.71 14.12 4.27
N GLU A 123 1.68 13.63 5.04
CA GLU A 123 1.60 12.36 5.78
C GLU A 123 1.47 11.18 4.82
N VAL A 124 2.44 11.06 3.92
CA VAL A 124 2.51 9.95 2.95
C VAL A 124 2.64 8.62 3.68
N HIS A 125 1.83 7.62 3.32
CA HIS A 125 1.75 6.40 4.14
C HIS A 125 1.89 5.12 3.32
N HIS A 126 0.77 4.62 2.80
CA HIS A 126 0.71 3.50 1.86
C HIS A 126 0.80 4.01 0.44
N PHE A 127 1.26 3.15 -0.46
CA PHE A 127 1.26 3.42 -1.89
C PHE A 127 1.25 2.11 -2.67
N GLY A 128 0.82 2.17 -3.92
CA GLY A 128 0.67 1.01 -4.78
C GLY A 128 0.94 1.34 -6.23
N TRP A 129 1.05 0.30 -7.05
CA TRP A 129 1.27 0.45 -8.48
C TRP A 129 -0.04 0.64 -9.23
N ASN A 130 0.01 1.38 -10.34
CA ASN A 130 -1.11 1.47 -11.27
C ASN A 130 -1.50 0.11 -11.87
N HIS A 131 -0.49 -0.71 -12.20
CA HIS A 131 -0.68 -2.06 -12.73
C HIS A 131 0.16 -3.11 -12.01
N CYS A 132 -0.34 -4.35 -11.99
CA CYS A 132 0.28 -5.50 -11.37
C CYS A 132 -0.20 -6.82 -12.00
N VAL A 133 0.30 -7.95 -11.50
CA VAL A 133 -0.18 -9.32 -11.79
C VAL A 133 -1.70 -9.49 -11.77
N GLY A 134 -2.39 -8.65 -10.99
CA GLY A 134 -3.83 -8.67 -10.85
C GLY A 134 -4.56 -8.19 -12.09
N CYS A 135 -3.95 -7.31 -12.90
CA CYS A 135 -4.51 -6.74 -14.12
C CYS A 135 -4.50 -7.78 -15.24
N ARG A 136 -5.68 -8.19 -15.69
CA ARG A 136 -5.85 -9.28 -16.68
C ARG A 136 -6.48 -8.81 -18.00
N CYS A 137 -6.84 -7.53 -18.09
CA CYS A 137 -7.57 -6.98 -19.22
C CYS A 137 -6.71 -6.69 -20.46
N ASP A 138 -5.44 -6.30 -20.28
CA ASP A 138 -4.55 -5.99 -21.40
C ASP A 138 -3.10 -6.40 -21.08
N PRO A 139 -2.49 -7.30 -21.89
CA PRO A 139 -1.11 -7.75 -21.70
C PRO A 139 -0.06 -6.64 -21.95
N ASN A 140 -0.44 -5.51 -22.55
CA ASN A 140 0.46 -4.38 -22.79
C ASN A 140 0.52 -3.40 -21.63
N MET A 141 -0.35 -3.54 -20.62
CA MET A 141 -0.35 -2.66 -19.45
C MET A 141 0.97 -2.76 -18.69
N LYS A 142 1.56 -1.59 -18.43
CA LYS A 142 2.85 -1.50 -17.74
C LYS A 142 2.68 -1.01 -16.33
N ARG A 143 3.39 -1.66 -15.42
CA ARG A 143 3.69 -1.13 -14.09
C ARG A 143 4.66 0.04 -14.25
N SER A 144 4.12 1.25 -14.30
CA SER A 144 4.86 2.46 -14.67
C SER A 144 4.73 3.58 -13.65
N HIS A 145 3.62 3.62 -12.89
CA HIS A 145 3.35 4.71 -11.96
C HIS A 145 3.02 4.20 -10.57
N LEU A 146 3.49 4.93 -9.56
CA LEU A 146 3.13 4.74 -8.16
C LEU A 146 2.04 5.75 -7.80
N LEU A 147 0.97 5.27 -7.16
CA LEU A 147 -0.05 6.11 -6.53
C LEU A 147 0.21 6.12 -5.03
N MET A 148 0.40 7.32 -4.51
CA MET A 148 0.87 7.56 -3.14
C MET A 148 -0.11 8.47 -2.42
N PRO A 149 -1.13 7.89 -1.76
CA PRO A 149 -2.00 8.58 -0.83
C PRO A 149 -1.26 9.24 0.34
N SER A 150 -1.82 10.36 0.75
CA SER A 150 -1.35 11.22 1.82
C SER A 150 -2.49 11.44 2.81
N LEU A 151 -2.33 10.94 4.03
CA LEU A 151 -3.42 10.86 5.00
C LEU A 151 -3.90 12.24 5.46
N HIS A 152 -2.99 13.17 5.70
CA HIS A 152 -3.33 14.47 6.30
C HIS A 152 -3.77 15.49 5.26
N SER A 153 -3.06 15.58 4.14
CA SER A 153 -3.43 16.49 3.05
C SER A 153 -4.60 15.97 2.21
N ASN A 154 -5.00 14.71 2.42
CA ASN A 154 -6.02 14.03 1.63
C ASN A 154 -5.70 14.06 0.11
N GLN A 155 -4.41 13.98 -0.25
CA GLN A 155 -3.96 13.96 -1.64
C GLN A 155 -3.58 12.56 -2.09
N ILE A 156 -3.64 12.30 -3.40
CA ILE A 156 -3.04 11.10 -4.00
C ILE A 156 -2.05 11.56 -5.06
N HIS A 157 -0.75 11.39 -4.78
CA HIS A 157 0.31 11.74 -5.71
C HIS A 157 0.55 10.61 -6.71
N VAL A 158 0.83 10.97 -7.97
CA VAL A 158 1.22 10.04 -9.02
C VAL A 158 2.69 10.29 -9.35
N ILE A 159 3.50 9.24 -9.24
CA ILE A 159 4.95 9.28 -9.48
C ILE A 159 5.25 8.36 -10.67
N ASP A 160 5.86 8.91 -11.73
CA ASP A 160 6.35 8.14 -12.87
C ASP A 160 7.65 7.42 -12.48
N ALA A 161 7.62 6.09 -12.53
CA ALA A 161 8.71 5.20 -12.19
C ALA A 161 9.18 4.36 -13.39
N THR A 162 8.93 4.81 -14.62
CA THR A 162 9.47 4.21 -15.86
C THR A 162 10.99 4.18 -15.90
N LYS A 163 11.64 5.07 -15.14
CA LYS A 163 13.07 5.03 -14.80
C LYS A 163 13.24 4.65 -13.33
N PRO A 164 13.41 3.36 -12.97
CA PRO A 164 13.27 2.93 -11.58
C PRO A 164 14.26 3.54 -10.59
N LYS A 165 15.47 3.90 -11.03
CA LYS A 165 16.47 4.56 -10.18
C LYS A 165 16.26 6.06 -10.03
N GLN A 166 15.44 6.67 -10.90
CA GLN A 166 15.19 8.12 -10.96
C GLN A 166 13.71 8.38 -11.32
N PRO A 167 12.77 7.89 -10.49
CA PRO A 167 11.36 8.23 -10.66
C PRO A 167 11.19 9.75 -10.56
N ILE A 168 10.19 10.28 -11.26
CA ILE A 168 9.90 11.71 -11.28
C ILE A 168 8.46 11.94 -10.82
N TYR A 169 8.26 13.06 -10.12
CA TYR A 169 6.91 13.49 -9.80
C TYR A 169 6.15 13.78 -11.09
N TYR A 170 5.02 13.08 -11.30
CA TYR A 170 4.25 13.20 -12.54
C TYR A 170 3.11 14.21 -12.37
N LYS A 171 2.18 13.94 -11.45
CA LYS A 171 1.08 14.85 -11.12
C LYS A 171 0.48 14.56 -9.74
N ILE A 172 -0.38 15.45 -9.27
CA ILE A 172 -1.40 15.09 -8.29
C ILE A 172 -2.51 14.36 -9.06
N GLY A 173 -2.83 13.13 -8.66
CA GLY A 173 -3.89 12.34 -9.29
C GLY A 173 -5.27 12.79 -8.81
N LEU A 174 -5.42 13.04 -7.50
CA LEU A 174 -6.67 13.41 -6.83
C LEU A 174 -6.41 14.35 -5.65
N LEU A 175 -7.28 15.33 -5.46
CA LEU A 175 -7.32 16.21 -4.29
C LEU A 175 -8.62 15.98 -3.49
N VAL A 176 -8.58 16.18 -2.19
CA VAL A 176 -9.80 16.41 -1.39
C VAL A 176 -9.62 17.80 -0.81
N ALA A 177 -10.32 18.80 -1.33
CA ALA A 177 -10.02 20.18 -1.01
C ALA A 177 -10.66 20.59 0.32
N GLN A 178 -10.03 20.29 1.46
CA GLN A 178 -10.28 21.06 2.70
C GLN A 178 -9.28 22.22 2.89
N THR A 179 -8.13 22.17 2.23
CA THR A 179 -7.11 23.22 2.29
C THR A 179 -7.33 24.30 1.25
N ASP A 180 -7.15 25.56 1.68
CA ASP A 180 -7.08 26.73 0.82
C ASP A 180 -6.10 26.48 -0.35
N LEU A 181 -6.64 26.40 -1.56
CA LEU A 181 -5.91 26.17 -2.81
C LEU A 181 -4.84 27.24 -3.08
N SER A 182 -4.87 28.36 -2.35
CA SER A 182 -3.87 29.43 -2.40
C SER A 182 -2.47 28.98 -1.97
N LEU A 183 -2.34 27.91 -1.17
CA LEU A 183 -1.05 27.39 -0.69
C LEU A 183 -0.35 26.44 -1.67
N LEU A 184 -1.03 26.03 -2.76
CA LEU A 184 -0.55 24.99 -3.68
C LEU A 184 0.09 25.53 -4.98
N ASN A 185 0.41 26.83 -5.09
CA ASN A 185 1.05 27.35 -6.32
C ASN A 185 2.00 28.55 -6.12
N PRO A 186 3.30 28.36 -6.43
CA PRO A 186 4.09 29.39 -7.11
C PRO A 186 4.21 29.13 -8.62
N CYS A 187 3.91 27.91 -9.10
CA CYS A 187 4.30 27.48 -10.46
C CYS A 187 3.14 26.96 -11.33
N GLY A 188 2.02 27.69 -11.36
CA GLY A 188 1.21 27.94 -12.58
C GLY A 188 0.73 26.78 -13.47
N ARG A 189 0.83 25.50 -13.10
CA ARG A 189 0.32 24.38 -13.91
C ARG A 189 -0.90 23.76 -13.25
N ARG A 190 -2.07 24.31 -13.60
CA ARG A 190 -3.38 23.68 -13.36
C ARG A 190 -3.60 22.58 -14.41
N LYS A 191 -3.90 21.37 -13.97
CA LYS A 191 -4.74 20.43 -14.70
C LYS A 191 -5.56 19.61 -13.69
N GLU A 192 -6.88 19.76 -13.76
CA GLU A 192 -7.93 18.86 -13.25
C GLU A 192 -7.71 18.24 -11.87
N THR A 193 -7.90 19.04 -10.82
CA THR A 193 -8.05 18.52 -9.46
C THR A 193 -9.52 18.26 -9.19
N ILE A 194 -9.91 16.99 -9.07
CA ILE A 194 -11.26 16.58 -8.63
C ILE A 194 -11.35 16.84 -7.13
N ASP A 195 -12.43 17.46 -6.65
CA ASP A 195 -12.67 17.63 -5.21
C ASP A 195 -13.46 16.45 -4.66
N LEU A 196 -12.77 15.52 -4.00
CA LEU A 196 -13.43 14.36 -3.41
C LEU A 196 -14.38 14.69 -2.25
N ASN A 197 -14.42 15.93 -1.74
CA ASN A 197 -15.47 16.34 -0.81
C ASN A 197 -16.86 16.27 -1.46
N GLU A 198 -16.97 16.50 -2.77
CA GLU A 198 -18.21 16.31 -3.53
C GLU A 198 -18.69 14.84 -3.50
N HIS A 199 -17.76 13.91 -3.25
CA HIS A 199 -18.03 12.48 -3.13
C HIS A 199 -18.11 11.99 -1.67
N ASN A 200 -17.98 12.91 -0.71
CA ASN A 200 -18.05 12.68 0.73
C ASN A 200 -17.07 11.58 1.20
N ILE A 201 -15.81 11.63 0.74
CA ILE A 201 -14.74 10.71 1.16
C ILE A 201 -13.45 11.49 1.49
N SER A 202 -12.71 11.04 2.52
CA SER A 202 -11.43 11.62 2.96
C SER A 202 -10.49 10.56 3.54
N PHE A 203 -9.25 10.96 3.81
CA PHE A 203 -8.22 10.14 4.45
C PHE A 203 -7.89 8.87 3.63
N PRO A 204 -7.32 9.05 2.42
CA PRO A 204 -6.99 7.94 1.53
C PRO A 204 -5.81 7.13 2.08
N HIS A 205 -5.87 5.80 1.97
CA HIS A 205 -4.92 4.90 2.63
C HIS A 205 -4.35 3.84 1.67
N THR A 206 -4.96 2.65 1.60
CA THR A 206 -4.42 1.50 0.86
C THR A 206 -4.69 1.64 -0.63
N VAL A 207 -3.75 1.22 -1.47
CA VAL A 207 -3.86 1.24 -2.94
C VAL A 207 -3.70 -0.18 -3.50
N HIS A 208 -4.65 -0.61 -4.33
CA HIS A 208 -4.53 -1.82 -5.13
C HIS A 208 -4.99 -1.60 -6.58
N CYS A 209 -4.16 -2.02 -7.53
CA CYS A 209 -4.56 -2.31 -8.91
C CYS A 209 -5.70 -3.34 -8.95
N LEU A 210 -6.61 -3.26 -9.92
CA LEU A 210 -7.74 -4.16 -10.15
C LEU A 210 -7.58 -4.96 -11.46
N PRO A 211 -8.28 -6.10 -11.61
CA PRO A 211 -8.24 -6.88 -12.84
C PRO A 211 -8.69 -6.15 -14.09
N SER A 212 -9.54 -5.13 -13.93
CA SER A 212 -10.05 -4.28 -15.00
C SER A 212 -9.05 -3.22 -15.47
N GLY A 213 -7.82 -3.19 -14.94
CA GLY A 213 -6.85 -2.13 -15.25
C GLY A 213 -7.10 -0.83 -14.50
N LYS A 214 -8.06 -0.83 -13.57
CA LYS A 214 -8.37 0.31 -12.70
C LYS A 214 -7.59 0.20 -11.40
N ILE A 215 -7.60 1.26 -10.60
CA ILE A 215 -6.97 1.30 -9.28
C ILE A 215 -8.05 1.59 -8.25
N MET A 216 -8.01 0.86 -7.15
CA MET A 216 -8.86 1.09 -5.99
C MET A 216 -8.04 1.65 -4.85
N VAL A 217 -8.56 2.68 -4.19
CA VAL A 217 -7.96 3.28 -3.00
C VAL A 217 -8.96 3.29 -1.86
N SER A 218 -8.58 2.80 -0.67
CA SER A 218 -9.45 2.89 0.51
C SER A 218 -9.44 4.29 1.11
N PHE A 219 -10.58 4.69 1.67
CA PHE A 219 -10.79 5.95 2.38
C PHE A 219 -11.37 5.63 3.76
N MET A 220 -10.95 6.41 4.76
CA MET A 220 -11.33 6.17 6.16
C MET A 220 -12.33 7.18 6.72
N GLY A 221 -12.57 8.29 6.02
CA GLY A 221 -13.50 9.32 6.47
C GLY A 221 -14.47 9.82 5.43
N ASP A 222 -15.42 10.62 5.90
CA ASP A 222 -16.32 11.44 5.10
C ASP A 222 -15.69 12.82 4.79
N GLY A 223 -16.39 13.70 4.09
CA GLY A 223 -15.89 15.04 3.75
C GLY A 223 -15.61 15.95 4.96
N ASN A 224 -15.96 15.53 6.18
CA ASN A 224 -15.71 16.23 7.45
C ASN A 224 -14.74 15.46 8.37
N ASP A 225 -13.95 14.52 7.82
CA ASP A 225 -13.01 13.67 8.56
C ASP A 225 -13.68 12.82 9.67
N LYS A 226 -15.00 12.57 9.60
CA LYS A 226 -15.68 11.61 10.49
C LYS A 226 -15.55 10.20 9.93
N ALA A 227 -15.51 9.21 10.81
CA ALA A 227 -15.41 7.80 10.46
C ALA A 227 -16.42 7.39 9.37
N GLN A 228 -15.89 6.95 8.23
CA GLN A 228 -16.67 6.39 7.13
C GLN A 228 -15.74 5.62 6.19
N GLY A 229 -15.94 4.31 6.06
CA GLY A 229 -15.18 3.47 5.12
C GLY A 229 -15.82 3.42 3.74
N ASN A 230 -15.06 3.73 2.69
CA ASN A 230 -15.41 3.44 1.29
C ASN A 230 -14.14 3.37 0.44
N PHE A 231 -14.28 3.21 -0.87
CA PHE A 231 -13.17 3.11 -1.82
C PHE A 231 -13.42 4.01 -3.03
N ALA A 232 -12.37 4.66 -3.52
CA ALA A 232 -12.36 5.32 -4.82
C ALA A 232 -11.90 4.37 -5.91
N VAL A 233 -12.48 4.49 -7.10
CA VAL A 233 -11.98 3.88 -8.33
C VAL A 233 -11.34 4.95 -9.19
N ILE A 234 -10.14 4.67 -9.68
CA ILE A 234 -9.30 5.56 -10.48
C ILE A 234 -8.90 4.80 -11.75
N ASP A 235 -8.89 5.47 -12.89
CA ASP A 235 -8.37 4.89 -14.13
C ASP A 235 -6.86 4.61 -14.02
N GLY A 236 -6.40 3.47 -14.55
CA GLY A 236 -5.00 3.03 -14.42
C GLY A 236 -3.99 3.74 -15.32
N GLU A 237 -4.47 4.50 -16.32
CA GLU A 237 -3.65 5.19 -17.31
C GLU A 237 -3.81 6.70 -17.25
N THR A 238 -5.05 7.20 -17.23
CA THR A 238 -5.35 8.62 -17.14
C THR A 238 -5.22 9.12 -15.70
N PHE A 239 -5.33 8.22 -14.71
CA PHE A 239 -5.40 8.55 -13.27
C PHE A 239 -6.56 9.47 -12.90
N GLU A 240 -7.64 9.45 -13.68
CA GLU A 240 -8.86 10.18 -13.39
C GLU A 240 -9.74 9.38 -12.42
N PHE A 241 -10.44 10.07 -11.53
CA PHE A 241 -11.40 9.42 -10.63
C PHE A 241 -12.69 9.12 -11.36
N GLU A 242 -13.15 7.88 -11.22
CA GLU A 242 -14.33 7.36 -11.89
C GLU A 242 -15.54 7.21 -10.96
N GLY A 243 -15.36 7.41 -9.66
CA GLY A 243 -16.43 7.28 -8.67
C GLY A 243 -16.07 6.38 -7.49
N LYS A 244 -17.03 6.25 -6.58
CA LYS A 244 -16.91 5.29 -5.47
C LYS A 244 -17.12 3.87 -5.96
N TRP A 245 -16.40 2.92 -5.37
CA TRP A 245 -16.57 1.51 -5.72
C TRP A 245 -17.94 0.97 -5.26
N SER A 246 -18.40 1.37 -4.07
CA SER A 246 -19.69 0.98 -3.50
C SER A 246 -20.58 2.19 -3.20
N ASN A 247 -21.90 2.00 -3.31
CA ASN A 247 -22.90 2.96 -2.86
C ASN A 247 -23.15 2.86 -1.34
N GLU A 248 -22.66 1.82 -0.69
CA GLU A 248 -22.76 1.62 0.75
C GLU A 248 -21.47 2.08 1.43
N ASN A 249 -21.59 2.62 2.64
CA ASN A 249 -20.45 2.98 3.48
C ASN A 249 -20.32 1.99 4.64
N ALA A 250 -19.10 1.64 5.01
CA ALA A 250 -18.81 1.01 6.29
C ALA A 250 -18.70 2.07 7.39
N PRO A 251 -19.00 1.72 8.67
CA PRO A 251 -18.83 2.65 9.79
C PRO A 251 -17.39 3.18 9.93
N PHE A 252 -16.40 2.35 9.59
CA PHE A 252 -14.98 2.69 9.61
C PHE A 252 -14.31 2.13 8.36
N GLY A 253 -13.16 2.70 7.97
CA GLY A 253 -12.29 2.17 6.92
C GLY A 253 -10.84 2.08 7.40
N TYR A 254 -10.03 1.30 6.69
CA TYR A 254 -8.57 1.26 6.82
C TYR A 254 -7.95 0.58 5.59
N ASP A 255 -7.73 -0.73 5.67
CA ASP A 255 -7.10 -1.54 4.64
C ASP A 255 -8.12 -2.41 3.93
N PHE A 256 -7.75 -2.95 2.76
CA PHE A 256 -8.60 -3.91 2.07
C PHE A 256 -7.79 -4.87 1.20
N TRP A 257 -8.37 -6.04 0.97
CA TRP A 257 -7.88 -7.01 0.02
C TRP A 257 -9.07 -7.62 -0.72
N TYR A 258 -8.87 -8.06 -1.96
CA TYR A 258 -9.94 -8.63 -2.76
C TYR A 258 -9.52 -9.94 -3.44
N LYS A 259 -10.50 -10.81 -3.67
CA LYS A 259 -10.37 -12.05 -4.45
C LYS A 259 -11.54 -12.18 -5.43
N PRO A 260 -11.35 -11.77 -6.69
CA PRO A 260 -12.41 -11.83 -7.70
C PRO A 260 -12.90 -13.25 -7.95
N ASN A 261 -12.00 -14.25 -7.90
CA ASN A 261 -12.35 -15.66 -8.07
C ASN A 261 -13.32 -16.19 -7.00
N LEU A 262 -13.31 -15.58 -5.82
CA LEU A 262 -14.21 -15.90 -4.72
C LEU A 262 -15.36 -14.88 -4.59
N ASN A 263 -15.47 -13.96 -5.55
CA ASN A 263 -16.41 -12.85 -5.56
C ASN A 263 -16.44 -12.03 -4.25
N ILE A 264 -15.26 -11.82 -3.63
CA ILE A 264 -15.18 -11.19 -2.30
C ILE A 264 -14.18 -10.03 -2.29
N LEU A 265 -14.54 -8.97 -1.58
CA LEU A 265 -13.62 -7.97 -1.04
C LEU A 265 -13.77 -7.96 0.48
N ILE A 266 -12.65 -7.87 1.19
CA ILE A 266 -12.62 -7.70 2.64
C ILE A 266 -11.95 -6.37 2.95
N SER A 267 -12.53 -5.61 3.87
CA SER A 267 -11.93 -4.38 4.38
C SER A 267 -11.95 -4.34 5.90
N SER A 268 -10.95 -3.68 6.46
CA SER A 268 -10.75 -3.57 7.90
C SER A 268 -11.11 -2.18 8.43
N SER A 269 -10.91 -1.95 9.72
CA SER A 269 -11.38 -0.75 10.42
C SER A 269 -10.36 -0.25 11.43
N TRP A 270 -9.90 0.99 11.24
CA TRP A 270 -9.02 1.66 12.20
C TRP A 270 -9.79 2.65 13.08
N GLY A 271 -9.92 3.90 12.67
CA GLY A 271 -10.57 4.93 13.49
C GLY A 271 -10.96 6.17 12.69
N SER A 272 -11.63 7.09 13.37
CA SER A 272 -12.10 8.34 12.77
C SER A 272 -10.91 9.27 12.42
N PRO A 273 -10.79 9.77 11.18
CA PRO A 273 -9.67 10.64 10.79
C PRO A 273 -9.44 11.86 11.67
N ASN A 274 -10.49 12.56 12.08
CA ASN A 274 -10.40 13.71 12.98
C ASN A 274 -9.79 13.36 14.36
N VAL A 275 -9.97 12.13 14.83
CA VAL A 275 -9.38 11.61 16.07
C VAL A 275 -7.92 11.21 15.82
N ILE A 276 -7.66 10.47 14.75
CA ILE A 276 -6.31 10.03 14.36
C ILE A 276 -5.38 11.25 14.18
N LYS A 277 -5.81 12.28 13.44
CA LYS A 277 -5.04 13.50 13.17
C LYS A 277 -4.65 14.24 14.46
N SER A 278 -5.42 14.09 15.54
CA SER A 278 -5.12 14.72 16.83
C SER A 278 -4.01 14.03 17.61
N GLY A 279 -3.70 12.76 17.29
CA GLY A 279 -2.74 11.93 18.02
C GLY A 279 -3.19 11.53 19.44
N LEU A 280 -4.43 11.85 19.84
CA LEU A 280 -4.98 11.49 21.14
C LEU A 280 -5.57 10.08 21.10
N PHE A 281 -5.22 9.28 22.09
CA PHE A 281 -5.79 7.95 22.31
C PHE A 281 -6.18 7.80 23.77
N GLU A 282 -7.46 7.59 24.03
CA GLU A 282 -7.98 7.21 25.35
C GLU A 282 -8.60 5.82 25.30
N LYS A 283 -8.48 5.05 26.38
CA LYS A 283 -9.10 3.70 26.43
C LYS A 283 -10.62 3.74 26.23
N SER A 284 -11.28 4.82 26.67
CA SER A 284 -12.70 5.09 26.44
C SER A 284 -13.09 5.27 24.97
N ASP A 285 -12.12 5.48 24.09
CA ASP A 285 -12.35 5.66 22.65
C ASP A 285 -12.49 4.33 21.90
N LEU A 286 -12.10 3.21 22.52
CA LEU A 286 -12.22 1.87 21.95
C LEU A 286 -13.69 1.52 21.72
N GLY A 287 -14.02 1.11 20.49
CA GLY A 287 -15.40 0.80 20.09
C GLY A 287 -16.27 2.02 19.77
N VAL A 288 -15.79 3.24 20.07
CA VAL A 288 -16.53 4.49 19.81
C VAL A 288 -15.88 5.28 18.68
N LYS A 289 -14.57 5.58 18.82
CA LYS A 289 -13.78 6.32 17.82
C LYS A 289 -12.87 5.41 17.00
N TYR A 290 -12.66 4.17 17.47
CA TYR A 290 -11.88 3.13 16.80
C TYR A 290 -12.74 1.90 16.52
N GLY A 291 -12.64 1.39 15.29
CA GLY A 291 -13.33 0.20 14.82
C GLY A 291 -12.70 -1.10 15.33
N HIS A 292 -13.46 -2.17 15.23
CA HIS A 292 -13.08 -3.52 15.67
C HIS A 292 -13.77 -4.57 14.79
N TYR A 293 -13.94 -4.24 13.51
CA TYR A 293 -14.70 -5.03 12.56
C TYR A 293 -13.88 -5.36 11.30
N LEU A 294 -14.19 -6.53 10.72
CA LEU A 294 -13.99 -6.78 9.30
C LEU A 294 -15.32 -6.66 8.56
N TYR A 295 -15.28 -6.08 7.37
CA TYR A 295 -16.42 -5.97 6.48
C TYR A 295 -16.17 -6.83 5.24
N PHE A 296 -17.14 -7.67 4.92
CA PHE A 296 -17.11 -8.56 3.76
C PHE A 296 -18.10 -8.05 2.73
N TRP A 297 -17.63 -7.90 1.50
CA TRP A 297 -18.37 -7.30 0.41
C TRP A 297 -18.44 -8.28 -0.75
N ASP A 298 -19.61 -8.42 -1.34
CA ASP A 298 -19.76 -9.08 -2.63
C ASP A 298 -19.09 -8.21 -3.70
N TYR A 299 -18.06 -8.76 -4.34
CA TYR A 299 -17.20 -7.99 -5.23
C TYR A 299 -17.93 -7.51 -6.50
N THR A 300 -18.86 -8.32 -7.00
CA THR A 300 -19.59 -8.05 -8.25
C THR A 300 -20.70 -7.02 -8.03
N THR A 301 -21.54 -7.25 -7.02
CA THR A 301 -22.68 -6.39 -6.69
C THR A 301 -22.25 -5.16 -5.89
N LYS A 302 -21.03 -5.16 -5.34
CA LYS A 302 -20.42 -4.06 -4.56
C LYS A 302 -21.21 -3.75 -3.28
N LYS A 303 -21.84 -4.76 -2.68
CA LYS A 303 -22.65 -4.62 -1.46
C LYS A 303 -22.00 -5.32 -0.28
N ARG A 304 -22.16 -4.78 0.92
CA ARG A 304 -21.68 -5.44 2.14
C ARG A 304 -22.60 -6.63 2.44
N ILE A 305 -22.03 -7.82 2.54
CA ILE A 305 -22.76 -9.07 2.78
C ILE A 305 -22.59 -9.60 4.20
N GLN A 306 -21.52 -9.20 4.90
CA GLN A 306 -21.28 -9.60 6.29
C GLN A 306 -20.42 -8.54 7.00
N THR A 307 -20.62 -8.43 8.31
CA THR A 307 -19.76 -7.68 9.22
C THR A 307 -19.36 -8.64 10.33
N MET A 308 -18.07 -8.74 10.60
CA MET A 308 -17.50 -9.60 11.63
C MET A 308 -16.95 -8.73 12.74
N ASP A 309 -17.45 -8.96 13.94
CA ASP A 309 -16.97 -8.33 15.18
C ASP A 309 -15.74 -9.11 15.69
N LEU A 310 -14.63 -8.40 15.90
CA LEU A 310 -13.39 -8.97 16.42
C LEU A 310 -13.24 -8.79 17.94
N GLY A 311 -14.18 -8.08 18.59
CA GLY A 311 -14.14 -7.73 20.01
C GLY A 311 -13.28 -6.50 20.32
N LEU A 312 -13.48 -5.92 21.50
CA LEU A 312 -12.75 -4.70 21.90
C LEU A 312 -11.37 -4.98 22.50
N ASP A 313 -11.22 -6.11 23.18
CA ASP A 313 -9.99 -6.43 23.93
C ASP A 313 -8.82 -6.77 22.99
N ASP A 314 -9.07 -7.65 22.02
CA ASP A 314 -8.08 -8.11 21.05
C ASP A 314 -8.35 -7.65 19.62
N GLY A 315 -9.58 -7.22 19.31
CA GLY A 315 -10.05 -6.96 17.96
C GLY A 315 -9.97 -5.50 17.50
N CYS A 316 -9.70 -4.57 18.42
CA CYS A 316 -9.79 -3.15 18.11
C CYS A 316 -8.60 -2.65 17.29
N MET A 317 -8.90 -1.70 16.39
CA MET A 317 -8.01 -1.26 15.31
C MET A 317 -7.62 -2.45 14.44
N ALA A 318 -8.59 -3.05 13.74
CA ALA A 318 -8.31 -4.05 12.72
C ALA A 318 -7.53 -3.37 11.58
N LEU A 319 -6.22 -3.59 11.53
CA LEU A 319 -5.31 -2.92 10.61
C LEU A 319 -5.17 -3.74 9.32
N GLU A 320 -4.02 -4.35 9.11
CA GLU A 320 -3.62 -4.91 7.83
C GLU A 320 -4.34 -6.24 7.56
N VAL A 321 -5.10 -6.32 6.46
CA VAL A 321 -5.77 -7.54 6.03
C VAL A 321 -5.00 -8.22 4.89
N ARG A 322 -4.62 -9.48 5.07
CA ARG A 322 -3.83 -10.24 4.11
C ARG A 322 -4.53 -11.54 3.78
N MET A 323 -5.02 -11.68 2.55
CA MET A 323 -5.49 -12.98 2.08
C MET A 323 -4.34 -13.84 1.59
N CYS A 324 -4.49 -15.17 1.70
CA CYS A 324 -3.56 -16.13 1.10
C CYS A 324 -3.36 -15.81 -0.39
N HIS A 325 -2.14 -15.94 -0.91
CA HIS A 325 -1.87 -15.59 -2.31
C HIS A 325 -2.51 -16.56 -3.31
N ASP A 326 -2.78 -17.81 -2.92
CA ASP A 326 -3.51 -18.77 -3.74
C ASP A 326 -4.90 -18.20 -4.09
N PRO A 327 -5.22 -17.93 -5.37
CA PRO A 327 -6.47 -17.29 -5.74
C PRO A 327 -7.72 -18.12 -5.43
N GLN A 328 -7.57 -19.44 -5.16
CA GLN A 328 -8.69 -20.32 -4.77
C GLN A 328 -8.87 -20.44 -3.25
N SER A 329 -7.86 -20.07 -2.46
CA SER A 329 -7.94 -20.19 -1.00
C SER A 329 -8.81 -19.08 -0.38
N SER A 330 -9.76 -19.44 0.47
CA SER A 330 -10.58 -18.47 1.22
C SER A 330 -9.89 -17.94 2.48
N HIS A 331 -8.70 -18.44 2.83
CA HIS A 331 -8.01 -18.09 4.06
C HIS A 331 -7.41 -16.67 3.99
N GLY A 332 -7.56 -15.92 5.07
CA GLY A 332 -6.91 -14.63 5.26
C GLY A 332 -6.67 -14.31 6.73
N TYR A 333 -5.85 -13.30 6.96
CA TYR A 333 -5.44 -12.86 8.29
C TYR A 333 -5.66 -11.35 8.44
N VAL A 334 -5.97 -10.90 9.65
CA VAL A 334 -5.92 -9.49 10.01
C VAL A 334 -5.14 -9.31 11.30
N VAL A 335 -4.31 -8.27 11.36
CA VAL A 335 -3.61 -7.88 12.58
C VAL A 335 -4.34 -6.73 13.26
N THR A 336 -4.33 -6.70 14.59
CA THR A 336 -4.98 -5.65 15.37
C THR A 336 -3.97 -4.78 16.11
N GLY A 337 -4.28 -3.48 16.19
CA GLY A 337 -3.43 -2.51 16.90
C GLY A 337 -3.55 -2.65 18.42
N VAL A 338 -4.75 -2.92 18.92
CA VAL A 338 -5.00 -3.19 20.35
C VAL A 338 -4.95 -4.69 20.59
N GLY A 339 -4.26 -5.12 21.64
CA GLY A 339 -3.98 -6.54 21.92
C GLY A 339 -2.79 -7.10 21.13
N GLY A 340 -2.56 -6.62 19.91
CA GLY A 340 -1.46 -7.09 19.05
C GLY A 340 -1.73 -8.48 18.46
N SER A 341 -3.01 -8.80 18.28
CA SER A 341 -3.49 -10.14 17.92
C SER A 341 -3.53 -10.35 16.41
N ILE A 342 -3.42 -11.61 15.99
CA ILE A 342 -3.62 -12.03 14.61
C ILE A 342 -4.89 -12.87 14.57
N PHE A 343 -5.87 -12.44 13.77
CA PHE A 343 -7.09 -13.21 13.53
C PHE A 343 -6.97 -13.90 12.18
N HIS A 344 -7.24 -15.21 12.17
CA HIS A 344 -7.39 -16.01 10.96
C HIS A 344 -8.89 -16.11 10.63
N PHE A 345 -9.26 -15.89 9.38
CA PHE A 345 -10.62 -16.06 8.87
C PHE A 345 -10.61 -16.87 7.57
N TRP A 346 -11.68 -17.63 7.30
CA TRP A 346 -11.86 -18.34 6.04
C TRP A 346 -13.33 -18.62 5.74
N GLN A 347 -13.61 -19.07 4.53
CA GLN A 347 -14.93 -19.56 4.16
C GLN A 347 -14.97 -21.09 4.23
N GLU A 348 -15.87 -21.64 5.05
CA GLU A 348 -16.02 -23.09 5.24
C GLU A 348 -16.70 -23.76 4.03
N SER A 349 -17.73 -23.14 3.44
CA SER A 349 -18.40 -23.64 2.24
C SER A 349 -18.94 -22.50 1.37
N PRO A 350 -19.17 -22.72 0.05
CA PRO A 350 -19.70 -21.69 -0.85
C PRO A 350 -21.06 -21.11 -0.41
N GLU A 351 -21.86 -21.90 0.31
CA GLU A 351 -23.21 -21.56 0.76
C GLU A 351 -23.23 -20.85 2.13
N ARG A 352 -22.11 -20.87 2.86
CA ARG A 352 -21.97 -20.19 4.15
C ARG A 352 -21.03 -19.00 4.01
N PRO A 353 -21.43 -17.79 4.43
CA PRO A 353 -20.50 -16.69 4.56
C PRO A 353 -19.38 -17.04 5.56
N ALA A 354 -18.26 -16.33 5.50
CA ALA A 354 -17.01 -16.68 6.18
C ALA A 354 -17.22 -17.11 7.64
N LEU A 355 -16.71 -18.30 7.99
CA LEU A 355 -16.81 -18.89 9.32
C LEU A 355 -15.50 -18.65 10.08
N GLN A 356 -15.65 -18.47 11.39
CA GLN A 356 -14.63 -17.95 12.29
C GLN A 356 -14.07 -19.09 13.14
N GLU A 357 -12.78 -19.38 13.02
CA GLU A 357 -11.99 -19.72 14.20
C GLU A 357 -10.78 -18.80 14.22
N TYR A 358 -10.62 -18.05 15.30
CA TYR A 358 -9.39 -17.31 15.53
C TYR A 358 -8.56 -18.10 16.53
N THR A 359 -7.29 -18.29 16.20
CA THR A 359 -6.27 -18.55 17.21
C THR A 359 -5.53 -17.23 17.36
N VAL A 360 -5.52 -16.65 18.55
CA VAL A 360 -4.54 -15.60 18.87
C VAL A 360 -3.18 -16.29 18.85
N ILE A 361 -2.41 -16.05 17.79
CA ILE A 361 -1.09 -16.68 17.57
C ILE A 361 -0.04 -16.02 18.44
#